data_AF-A0AAW9KKU0-F1
#
_entry.id   AF-A0AAW9KKU0-F1
#
_cell.length_a   1.000
_cell.length_b   1.000
_cell.length_c   1.000
_cell.angle_alpha   90.00
_cell.angle_beta   90.00
_cell.angle_gamma   90.00
#
_symmetry.space_group_name_H-M   'P 1'
#
loop_
_entity.id
_entity.type
_entity.pdbx_description
1 polymer ?
#
loop_
_entity_poly.entity_id
_entity_poly.type
_entity_poly.pdbx_seq_one_letter_code
_entity_poly.pdbx_strand_id
1 'polypeptide(L)' 'IDIGIICVPRINAQKVSDTLVEGGVTGVWNFAPVDLSVPEEVTVENVHLSESLLTLIYLLHDKDESK' A
#
# COMPACT_ATOMS: atom_id res chain seq x y z
N ILE A 1 3.07 -5.54 18.22
CA ILE A 1 2.78 -5.64 16.78
C ILE A 1 3.20 -4.30 16.23
N ASP A 2 4.24 -4.28 15.39
CA ASP A 2 4.89 -3.02 15.04
C ASP A 2 4.42 -2.51 13.67
N ILE A 3 3.92 -3.42 12.82
CA ILE A 3 3.48 -3.11 11.45
C ILE A 3 2.05 -3.62 11.20
N GLY A 4 1.19 -2.75 10.64
CA GLY A 4 -0.15 -3.08 10.15
C GLY A 4 -0.22 -2.97 8.63
N ILE A 5 -1.04 -3.82 8.00
CA ILE A 5 -1.24 -3.82 6.54
C ILE A 5 -2.69 -3.42 6.24
N ILE A 6 -2.87 -2.43 5.36
CA ILE A 6 -4.19 -1.91 4.99
C ILE A 6 -4.52 -2.34 3.56
N CYS A 7 -5.50 -3.25 3.43
CA CYS A 7 -5.99 -3.80 2.17
C CYS A 7 -7.50 -3.54 1.96
N VAL A 8 -8.04 -2.47 2.56
CA VAL A 8 -9.46 -2.12 2.47
C VAL A 8 -9.72 -1.08 1.38
N PRO A 9 -10.98 -0.90 0.94
CA PRO A 9 -11.32 0.17 0.01
C PRO A 9 -10.96 1.56 0.56
N ARG A 10 -10.70 2.51 -0.35
CA ARG A 10 -10.32 3.91 -0.03
C ARG A 10 -11.17 4.54 1.07
N ILE A 11 -12.49 4.34 1.05
CA ILE A 11 -13.43 4.95 2.01
C ILE A 11 -13.21 4.46 3.45
N ASN A 12 -12.59 3.29 3.64
CA ASN A 12 -12.33 2.71 4.95
C ASN A 12 -10.87 2.84 5.39
N ALA A 13 -9.95 3.17 4.49
CA ALA A 13 -8.51 3.11 4.73
C ALA A 13 -8.06 4.01 5.90
N GLN A 14 -8.52 5.26 5.94
CA GLN A 14 -8.17 6.19 7.03
C GLN A 14 -8.65 5.66 8.38
N LYS A 15 -9.92 5.24 8.48
CA LYS A 15 -10.48 4.72 9.72
C LYS A 15 -9.72 3.50 10.25
N VAL A 16 -9.30 2.61 9.35
CA VAL A 16 -8.48 1.45 9.72
C VAL A 16 -7.09 1.89 10.17
N SER A 17 -6.48 2.86 9.49
CA SER A 17 -5.20 3.46 9.91
C SER A 17 -5.29 4.03 11.31
N ASP A 18 -6.33 4.83 11.61
CA ASP A 18 -6.54 5.43 12.93
C ASP A 18 -6.61 4.33 14.01
N THR A 19 -7.35 3.25 13.74
CA THR A 19 -7.48 2.11 14.67
C THR A 19 -6.14 1.41 14.90
N LEU A 20 -5.31 1.26 13.86
CA LEU A 20 -3.98 0.65 13.98
C LEU A 20 -3.06 1.53 14.83
N VAL A 21 -3.06 2.85 14.58
CA VAL A 21 -2.26 3.83 15.31
C VAL A 21 -2.68 3.91 16.77
N GLU A 22 -3.98 3.95 17.07
CA GLU A 22 -4.50 3.86 18.44
C GLU A 22 -4.08 2.56 19.15
N GLY A 23 -3.95 1.48 18.39
CA GLY A 23 -3.42 0.18 18.87
C GLY A 23 -1.90 0.15 19.10
N GLY A 24 -1.18 1.25 18.84
CA GLY A 24 0.26 1.37 19.02
C GLY A 24 1.10 0.89 17.83
N VAL A 25 0.51 0.71 16.65
CA VAL A 25 1.25 0.40 15.42
C VAL A 25 2.02 1.64 14.96
N THR A 26 3.32 1.47 14.69
CA THR A 26 4.22 2.55 14.25
C THR A 26 4.61 2.43 12.77
N GLY A 27 4.28 1.32 12.11
CA GLY A 27 4.46 1.11 10.68
C GLY A 27 3.16 0.73 9.98
N VAL A 28 2.82 1.39 8.88
CA VAL A 28 1.66 1.06 8.05
C VAL A 28 2.10 0.75 6.63
N TRP A 29 1.76 -0.43 6.15
CA TRP A 29 1.92 -0.79 4.75
C TRP A 29 0.59 -0.66 4.03
N ASN A 30 0.45 0.39 3.23
CA ASN A 30 -0.81 0.82 2.65
C ASN A 30 -0.96 0.35 1.20
N PHE A 31 -1.90 -0.56 0.96
CA PHE A 31 -2.31 -0.99 -0.38
C PHE A 31 -3.58 -0.26 -0.86
N ALA A 32 -4.19 0.57 -0.02
CA ALA A 32 -5.36 1.35 -0.43
C ALA A 32 -4.93 2.49 -1.37
N PRO A 33 -5.73 2.83 -2.39
CA PRO A 33 -5.41 3.89 -3.34
C PRO A 33 -5.73 5.28 -2.76
N VAL A 34 -5.11 5.61 -1.63
CA VAL A 34 -5.28 6.88 -0.91
C VAL A 34 -4.13 7.10 0.06
N ASP A 35 -3.67 8.34 0.15
CA ASP A 35 -2.71 8.75 1.17
C ASP A 35 -3.39 8.81 2.54
N LEU A 36 -2.71 8.26 3.55
CA LEU A 36 -3.18 8.25 4.92
C LEU A 36 -2.63 9.45 5.66
N SER A 37 -3.47 10.10 6.46
CA SER A 37 -3.02 11.09 7.43
C SER A 37 -2.69 10.37 8.73
N VAL A 38 -1.41 10.39 9.12
CA VAL A 38 -0.93 9.77 10.36
C VAL A 38 -0.01 10.74 11.10
N PRO A 39 0.21 10.55 12.41
CA PRO A 39 1.23 11.29 13.17
C PRO A 39 2.65 11.09 12.62
N GLU A 40 3.57 12.02 12.91
CA GLU A 40 4.96 11.98 12.41
C GLU A 40 5.73 10.73 12.89
N GLU A 41 5.38 10.19 14.04
CA GLU A 41 5.99 8.98 14.60
C GLU A 41 5.59 7.68 13.87
N VAL A 42 4.62 7.73 12.95
CA VAL A 42 4.14 6.58 12.18
C VAL A 42 4.70 6.61 10.77
N THR A 43 5.45 5.57 10.39
CA THR A 43 5.95 5.41 9.03
C THR A 43 4.88 4.77 8.14
N VAL A 44 4.59 5.36 6.98
CA VAL A 44 3.66 4.79 5.99
C VAL A 44 4.41 4.50 4.71
N GLU A 45 4.26 3.27 4.20
CA GLU A 45 4.72 2.89 2.86
C GLU A 45 3.50 2.61 1.97
N ASN A 46 3.38 3.33 0.85
CA ASN A 46 2.30 3.18 -0.11
C ASN A 46 2.67 2.21 -1.23
N VAL A 47 1.77 1.30 -1.59
CA VAL A 47 1.98 0.34 -2.68
C VAL A 47 1.17 0.71 -3.90
N HIS A 48 1.88 1.00 -4.99
CA HIS A 48 1.29 1.23 -6.30
C HIS A 48 1.24 -0.07 -7.12
N LEU A 49 0.22 -0.89 -6.84
CA LEU A 49 0.02 -2.17 -7.55
C LEU A 49 -0.08 -2.00 -9.08
N SER A 50 -0.66 -0.89 -9.55
CA SER A 50 -0.78 -0.60 -10.97
C SER A 50 0.59 -0.51 -11.66
N GLU A 51 1.59 0.08 -11.01
CA GLU A 51 2.96 0.16 -11.56
C GLU A 51 3.59 -1.23 -11.64
N SER A 52 3.51 -2.00 -10.56
CA SER A 52 4.01 -3.38 -10.53
C SER A 52 3.39 -4.25 -11.62
N LEU A 53 2.08 -4.10 -11.85
CA LEU A 53 1.37 -4.81 -12.90
C LEU A 53 1.78 -4.35 -14.30
N LEU A 54 1.94 -3.05 -14.52
CA LEU A 54 2.42 -2.50 -15.80
C LEU A 54 3.83 -3.00 -16.13
N THR A 55 4.73 -3.03 -15.14
CA THR A 55 6.06 -3.61 -15.31
C THR A 55 5.97 -5.08 -15.72
N LEU A 56 5.10 -5.86 -15.07
CA LEU A 56 4.91 -7.27 -15.44
C LEU A 56 4.38 -7.42 -16.88
N ILE A 57 3.39 -6.61 -17.27
CA ILE A 57 2.83 -6.62 -18.63
C ILE A 57 3.91 -6.31 -19.66
N TYR A 58 4.75 -5.29 -19.42
CA TYR A 58 5.87 -4.94 -20.30
C TYR A 58 6.85 -6.11 -20.46
N LEU A 59 7.25 -6.74 -19.35
CA LEU A 59 8.17 -7.87 -19.37
C LEU A 59 7.60 -9.10 -20.09
N LEU A 60 6.28 -9.27 -20.10
CA LEU A 60 5.62 -10.32 -20.87
C LEU A 60 5.64 -10.02 -22.37
N HIS A 61 5.32 -8.78 -22.76
CA HIS A 61 5.37 -8.37 -24.18
C HIS A 61 6.79 -8.47 -24.76
N ASP A 62 7.82 -8.02 -24.03
CA ASP A 62 9.21 -8.08 -24.47
C ASP A 62 9.69 -9.53 -24.72
N LYS A 63 9.25 -10.47 -23.88
CA LYS A 63 9.53 -11.91 -24.04
C LYS A 63 8.78 -12.57 -25.20
N ASP A 64 7.65 -12.01 -25.62
CA ASP A 64 6.87 -12.51 -26.75
C ASP A 64 7.38 -11.94 -28.08
N GLU A 65 7.92 -10.72 -28.12
CA GLU A 65 8.59 -10.15 -29.31
C GLU A 65 9.96 -10.76 -29.62
N SER A 66 10.60 -11.38 -28.62
CA SER A 66 11.91 -12.04 -28.75
C SER A 66 11.83 -13.55 -29.07
N LYS A 67 10.63 -14.07 -29.36
CA LYS A 67 10.40 -15.42 -29.93
C LYS A 67 10.23 -15.38 -31.45
#